data_AF-A0A1E4NRE6-F1
#
_entry.id   AF-A0A1E4NRE6-F1
#
_cell.length_a   1.000
_cell.length_b   1.000
_cell.length_c   1.000
_cell.angle_alpha   90.00
_cell.angle_beta   90.00
_cell.angle_gamma   90.00
#
_symmetry.space_group_name_H-M   'P 1'
#
loop_
_entity.id
_entity.type
_entity.pdbx_description
1 polymer ?
#
loop_
_entity_poly.entity_id
_entity_poly.type
_entity_poly.pdbx_seq_one_letter_code
_entity_poly.pdbx_strand_id
1 'polypeptide(L)'
;MPGDGVEAATNGAASKSARILSAEGRRGEVRFFLQRVAGGLYVEREEIPRRGLRTQQSVQFADAEHFRQWCDNDPIRFEHPLLHVSLKRDADELWRSIDASQP
;
A
#
# COMPACT_ATOMS: atom_id res chain seq x y z
N MET A 1 -29.50 21.83 -10.49
CA MET A 1 -28.10 22.26 -10.34
C MET A 1 -27.27 21.01 -10.11
N PRO A 2 -26.19 20.81 -10.87
CA PRO A 2 -25.51 19.52 -11.02
C PRO A 2 -24.66 19.20 -9.79
N GLY A 3 -24.69 17.94 -9.36
CA GLY A 3 -23.79 17.42 -8.35
C GLY A 3 -22.41 17.23 -8.95
N ASP A 4 -21.46 18.00 -8.43
CA ASP A 4 -20.05 17.92 -8.76
C ASP A 4 -19.55 16.50 -8.46
N GLY A 5 -19.30 15.73 -9.52
CA GLY A 5 -18.64 14.45 -9.44
C GLY A 5 -17.21 14.70 -9.00
N VAL A 6 -16.88 14.26 -7.78
CA VAL A 6 -15.51 14.27 -7.29
C VAL A 6 -14.75 13.19 -8.06
N GLU A 7 -14.25 13.55 -9.24
CA GLU A 7 -13.22 12.81 -9.93
C GLU A 7 -11.98 12.82 -9.01
N ALA A 8 -11.74 11.69 -8.36
CA ALA A 8 -10.47 11.42 -7.71
C ALA A 8 -9.40 11.35 -8.82
N ALA A 9 -8.85 12.50 -9.17
CA ALA A 9 -7.74 12.65 -10.09
C ALA A 9 -6.49 11.96 -9.50
N THR A 10 -6.37 10.67 -9.73
CA THR A 10 -5.11 9.94 -9.60
C THR A 10 -4.37 10.04 -10.92
N ASN A 11 -3.71 11.17 -11.15
CA ASN A 11 -2.71 11.24 -12.21
C ASN A 11 -1.58 12.21 -11.85
N GLY A 12 -0.47 11.63 -11.39
CA GLY A 12 0.80 12.30 -11.19
C GLY A 12 1.86 11.23 -11.12
N ALA A 13 2.42 10.87 -12.28
CA ALA A 13 3.57 9.98 -12.49
C ALA A 13 3.94 9.13 -11.26
N ALA A 14 3.32 7.95 -11.12
CA ALA A 14 3.79 6.97 -10.16
C ALA A 14 5.28 6.73 -10.46
N SER A 15 6.15 7.25 -9.59
CA SER A 15 7.57 6.98 -9.69
C SER A 15 7.73 5.47 -9.80
N LYS A 16 8.61 4.94 -10.68
CA LYS A 16 8.83 3.48 -10.79
C LYS A 16 9.10 2.85 -9.41
N SER A 17 9.61 3.64 -8.47
CA SER A 17 9.92 3.29 -7.09
C SER A 17 8.73 3.30 -6.11
N ALA A 18 7.53 3.75 -6.48
CA ALA A 18 6.39 3.84 -5.57
C ALA A 18 5.11 3.20 -6.14
N ARG A 19 4.24 2.73 -5.24
CA ARG A 19 2.93 2.13 -5.54
C ARG A 19 1.91 2.63 -4.53
N ILE A 20 0.69 2.90 -4.99
CA ILE A 20 -0.45 3.22 -4.14
C ILE A 20 -1.53 2.20 -4.44
N LEU A 21 -2.05 1.59 -3.38
CA LEU A 21 -3.12 0.60 -3.46
C LEU A 21 -4.21 1.01 -2.47
N SER A 22 -5.47 0.86 -2.86
CA SER A 22 -6.57 1.07 -1.93
C SER A 22 -7.71 0.10 -2.18
N ALA A 23 -8.51 -0.12 -1.15
CA ALA A 23 -9.78 -0.80 -1.27
C ALA A 23 -10.81 -0.15 -0.35
N GLU A 24 -12.02 0.00 -0.87
CA GLU A 24 -13.19 0.35 -0.08
C GLU A 24 -13.89 -0.92 0.41
N GLY A 25 -14.36 -0.87 1.66
CA GLY A 25 -15.09 -1.94 2.32
C GLY A 25 -16.27 -1.43 3.14
N ARG A 26 -16.82 -2.35 3.93
CA ARG A 26 -17.93 -2.06 4.83
C ARG A 26 -17.52 -1.11 5.95
N ARG A 27 -16.29 -1.25 6.48
CA ARG A 27 -15.78 -0.46 7.60
C ARG A 27 -15.24 0.91 7.19
N GLY A 28 -14.88 1.09 5.92
CA GLY A 28 -14.20 2.28 5.42
C GLY A 28 -13.31 1.94 4.24
N GLU A 29 -12.37 2.82 3.97
CA GLU A 29 -11.30 2.60 3.01
C GLU A 29 -10.01 2.25 3.74
N VAL A 30 -9.20 1.40 3.14
CA VAL A 30 -7.83 1.16 3.54
C VAL A 30 -6.91 1.43 2.37
N ARG A 31 -5.82 2.15 2.64
CA ARG A 31 -4.83 2.58 1.66
C ARG A 31 -3.45 2.11 2.07
N PHE A 32 -2.67 1.70 1.08
CA PHE A 32 -1.26 1.42 1.22
C PHE A 32 -0.47 2.31 0.28
N PHE A 33 0.61 2.89 0.81
CA PHE A 33 1.67 3.49 0.03
C PHE A 33 2.91 2.62 0.20
N LEU A 34 3.50 2.17 -0.90
CA LEU A 34 4.76 1.46 -0.92
C LEU A 34 5.78 2.31 -1.65
N GLN A 35 6.97 2.41 -1.09
CA GLN A 35 8.07 3.09 -1.74
C GLN A 35 9.38 2.38 -1.47
N ARG A 36 10.12 2.11 -2.53
CA ARG A 36 11.51 1.74 -2.44
C ARG A 36 12.32 2.88 -1.81
N VAL A 37 13.09 2.56 -0.79
CA VAL A 37 13.99 3.49 -0.09
C VAL A 37 15.40 2.91 0.01
N ALA A 38 16.38 3.75 0.35
CA ALA A 38 17.70 3.26 0.70
C ALA A 38 17.59 2.33 1.94
N GLY A 39 18.05 1.10 1.81
CA GLY A 39 17.96 0.10 2.88
C GLY A 39 16.66 -0.71 2.92
N GLY A 40 15.79 -0.63 1.91
CA GLY A 40 14.70 -1.59 1.73
C GLY A 40 13.39 -0.98 1.23
N LEU A 41 12.28 -1.37 1.87
CA LEU A 41 10.92 -0.98 1.46
C LEU A 41 10.23 -0.21 2.58
N TYR A 42 9.77 0.99 2.25
CA TYR A 42 8.89 1.79 3.10
C TYR A 42 7.43 1.48 2.77
N VAL A 43 6.62 1.32 3.81
CA VAL A 43 5.18 1.04 3.70
C VAL A 43 4.43 1.97 4.64
N GLU A 44 3.44 2.68 4.11
CA GLU A 44 2.40 3.32 4.92
C GLU A 44 1.11 2.55 4.75
N ARG A 45 0.42 2.35 5.86
CA ARG A 45 -0.92 1.78 5.95
C ARG A 45 -1.82 2.81 6.59
N GLU A 46 -2.87 3.15 5.87
CA GLU A 46 -3.83 4.15 6.29
C GLU A 46 -5.22 3.53 6.32
N GLU A 47 -5.88 3.61 7.48
CA GLU A 47 -7.28 3.20 7.64
C GLU A 47 -8.16 4.45 7.76
N ILE A 48 -9.12 4.58 6.85
CA ILE A 48 -10.07 5.68 6.77
C ILE A 48 -11.47 5.11 7.03
N PRO A 49 -11.87 4.96 8.30
CA PRO A 49 -13.17 4.41 8.62
C PRO A 49 -14.30 5.36 8.18
N ARG A 50 -15.48 4.82 7.87
CA ARG A 50 -16.67 5.66 7.51
C ARG A 50 -17.10 6.58 8.64
N ARG A 51 -16.81 6.20 9.89
CA ARG A 51 -17.05 6.97 11.12
C ARG A 51 -15.92 6.66 12.09
N GLY A 52 -15.44 7.69 12.79
CA GLY A 52 -14.37 7.54 13.78
C GLY A 52 -13.05 8.15 13.31
N LEU A 53 -11.96 7.70 13.93
CA LEU A 53 -10.62 8.25 13.71
C LEU A 53 -9.90 7.57 12.56
N ARG A 54 -9.31 8.37 11.67
CA ARG A 54 -8.34 7.91 10.67
C ARG A 54 -7.03 7.56 11.37
N THR A 55 -6.44 6.42 11.00
CA THR A 55 -5.13 5.99 11.52
C THR A 55 -4.15 5.84 10.37
N GLN A 56 -2.89 6.19 10.63
CA GLN A 56 -1.78 6.00 9.70
C GLN A 56 -0.63 5.34 10.44
N GLN A 57 -0.09 4.28 9.84
CA GLN A 57 1.04 3.51 10.36
C GLN A 57 2.12 3.48 9.30
N SER A 58 3.35 3.81 9.68
CA SER A 58 4.51 3.81 8.79
C SER A 58 5.52 2.79 9.28
N VAL A 59 6.00 1.94 8.37
CA VAL A 59 6.95 0.86 8.67
C VAL A 59 8.00 0.79 7.57
N GLN A 60 9.25 0.56 7.94
CA GLN A 60 10.31 0.24 7.00
C GLN A 60 10.76 -1.20 7.21
N PHE A 61 10.89 -1.94 6.11
CA PHE A 61 11.38 -3.31 6.09
C PHE A 61 12.76 -3.33 5.44
N ALA A 62 13.71 -4.03 6.07
CA ALA A 62 15.05 -4.21 5.54
C ALA A 62 15.11 -5.34 4.49
N ASP A 63 14.20 -6.30 4.58
CA ASP A 63 14.12 -7.46 3.69
C ASP A 63 12.67 -7.87 3.39
N ALA A 64 12.52 -8.65 2.32
CA ALA A 64 11.24 -9.11 1.83
C ALA A 64 10.57 -10.16 2.74
N GLU A 65 11.32 -10.89 3.56
CA GLU A 65 10.77 -11.94 4.42
C GLU A 65 9.95 -11.33 5.57
N HIS A 66 10.52 -10.35 6.28
CA HIS A 66 9.81 -9.64 7.35
C HIS A 66 8.59 -8.89 6.82
N PHE A 67 8.67 -8.32 5.61
CA PHE A 67 7.50 -7.73 4.96
C PHE A 67 6.40 -8.76 4.70
N ARG A 68 6.73 -9.94 4.14
CA ARG A 68 5.74 -10.99 3.87
C ARG A 68 5.08 -11.48 5.15
N GLN A 69 5.86 -11.69 6.22
CA GLN A 69 5.34 -12.09 7.52
C GLN A 69 4.39 -11.02 8.10
N TRP A 70 4.73 -9.73 7.94
CA TRP A 70 3.84 -8.64 8.34
C TRP A 70 2.52 -8.65 7.56
N CYS A 71 2.56 -8.80 6.23
CA CYS A 71 1.36 -8.91 5.40
C CYS A 71 0.50 -10.14 5.75
N ASP A 72 1.10 -11.31 5.97
CA ASP A 72 0.38 -12.55 6.23
C ASP A 72 -0.33 -12.53 7.61
N ASN A 73 0.18 -11.72 8.54
CA ASN A 73 -0.44 -11.50 9.85
C ASN A 73 -1.51 -10.39 9.85
N ASP A 74 -1.62 -9.58 8.79
CA ASP A 74 -2.62 -8.51 8.69
C ASP A 74 -4.02 -9.11 8.41
N PRO A 75 -5.04 -8.84 9.25
CA PRO A 75 -6.42 -9.29 9.03
C PRO A 75 -7.03 -8.84 7.69
N ILE A 76 -6.44 -7.82 7.04
CA ILE A 76 -6.88 -7.32 5.74
C ILE A 76 -6.96 -8.39 4.66
N ARG A 77 -6.19 -9.49 4.79
CA ARG A 77 -6.26 -10.64 3.87
C ARG A 77 -7.64 -11.29 3.79
N PHE A 78 -8.44 -11.14 4.84
CA PHE A 78 -9.81 -11.66 4.89
C PHE A 78 -10.84 -10.63 4.45
N GLU A 79 -10.62 -9.35 4.76
CA GLU A 79 -11.56 -8.28 4.41
C GLU A 79 -11.40 -7.83 2.94
N HIS A 80 -10.17 -7.79 2.45
CA HIS A 80 -9.79 -7.30 1.12
C HIS A 80 -8.76 -8.25 0.47
N PRO A 81 -9.16 -9.48 0.07
CA PRO A 81 -8.22 -10.48 -0.45
C PRO A 81 -7.48 -10.03 -1.71
N LEU A 82 -8.15 -9.30 -2.61
CA LEU A 82 -7.52 -8.77 -3.83
C LEU A 82 -6.49 -7.68 -3.51
N LEU A 83 -6.78 -6.81 -2.54
CA LEU A 83 -5.83 -5.79 -2.09
C LEU A 83 -4.58 -6.45 -1.50
N HIS A 84 -4.76 -7.50 -0.70
CA HIS A 84 -3.65 -8.26 -0.12
C HIS A 84 -2.77 -8.91 -1.20
N VAL A 85 -3.37 -9.55 -2.22
CA VAL A 85 -2.59 -10.14 -3.33
C VAL A 85 -1.84 -9.07 -4.11
N SER A 86 -2.50 -7.95 -4.43
CA SER A 86 -1.86 -6.82 -5.11
C SER A 86 -0.72 -6.22 -4.30
N LEU A 87 -0.89 -6.08 -2.97
CA LEU A 87 0.13 -5.58 -2.06
C LEU A 87 1.40 -6.42 -2.12
N LYS A 88 1.28 -7.74 -2.05
CA LYS A 88 2.44 -8.65 -2.13
C LYS A 88 3.11 -8.60 -3.50
N ARG A 89 2.32 -8.60 -4.58
CA ARG A 89 2.83 -8.52 -5.95
C ARG A 89 3.62 -7.24 -6.21
N ASP A 90 3.04 -6.09 -5.85
CA ASP A 90 3.65 -4.78 -6.04
C ASP A 90 4.92 -4.62 -5.20
N ALA A 91 4.92 -5.15 -3.98
CA ALA A 91 6.13 -5.21 -3.15
C ALA A 91 7.22 -6.10 -3.79
N ASP A 92 6.88 -7.29 -4.29
CA ASP A 92 7.85 -8.18 -4.96
C ASP A 92 8.48 -7.52 -6.19
N GLU A 93 7.72 -6.70 -6.94
CA GLU A 93 8.27 -5.89 -8.03
C GLU A 93 9.27 -4.83 -7.53
N LEU A 94 8.95 -4.16 -6.42
CA LEU A 94 9.83 -3.16 -5.81
C LEU A 94 11.11 -3.81 -5.27
N TRP A 95 11.02 -4.96 -4.60
CA TRP A 95 12.17 -5.73 -4.12
C TRP A 95 13.11 -6.14 -5.25
N ARG A 96 12.58 -6.71 -6.35
CA ARG A 96 13.39 -7.04 -7.54
C ARG A 96 14.13 -5.83 -8.09
N SER A 97 13.51 -4.65 -8.03
CA SER A 97 14.16 -3.41 -8.48
C SER A 97 15.27 -2.94 -7.53
N ILE A 98 15.15 -3.20 -6.22
CA ILE A 98 16.16 -2.89 -5.20
C ILE A 98 17.41 -3.71 -5.47
N ASP A 99 17.25 -5.02 -5.61
CA ASP A 99 18.33 -5.97 -5.86
C ASP A 99 19.07 -5.64 -7.16
N ALA A 100 18.32 -5.33 -8.23
CA ALA A 100 18.90 -4.97 -9.53
C ALA A 100 19.70 -3.66 -9.54
N SER A 101 19.63 -2.85 -8.48
CA SER A 101 20.39 -1.61 -8.36
C SER A 101 21.53 -1.68 -7.33
N GLN A 102 21.74 -2.82 -6.69
CA GLN A 102 22.94 -3.04 -5.89
C GLN A 102 24.08 -3.48 -6.84
N PRO A 103 25.24 -2.79 -6.83
CA PRO A 103 26.38 -3.12 -7.68
C PRO A 103 27.09 -4.41 -7.27
#